data_AF-A0A6L7U4M2-F1
#
_entry.id   AF-A0A6L7U4M2-F1
#
_cell.length_a   1.000
_cell.length_b   1.000
_cell.length_c   1.000
_cell.angle_alpha   90.00
_cell.angle_beta   90.00
_cell.angle_gamma   90.00
#
_symmetry.space_group_name_H-M   'P 1'
#
loop_
_entity.id
_entity.type
_entity.pdbx_description
1 polymer ?
#
loop_
_entity_poly.entity_id
_entity_poly.type
_entity_poly.pdbx_seq_one_letter_code
_entity_poly.pdbx_strand_id
1 'polypeptide(L)' 'MALMMLQQPNFLVLDEPTNNLDIPSAEILEEVLLGFAGAILVVSHNTS' A
#
# COMPACT_ATOMS: atom_id res chain seq x y z
N MET A 1 -9.38 5.10 17.92
CA MET A 1 -9.70 3.69 17.58
C MET A 1 -10.98 3.69 16.77
N ALA A 2 -10.89 3.41 15.47
CA ALA A 2 -12.06 3.17 14.64
C ALA A 2 -11.79 1.91 13.83
N LEU A 3 -12.35 0.78 14.26
CA LEU A 3 -12.36 -0.46 13.48
C LEU A 3 -13.44 -0.31 12.40
N MET A 4 -13.06 0.20 11.23
CA MET A 4 -13.89 0.12 10.04
C MET A 4 -13.50 -1.14 9.25
N MET A 5 -13.74 -2.32 9.85
CA MET A 5 -13.52 -3.65 9.25
C MET A 5 -14.79 -4.15 8.54
N LEU A 6 -15.62 -3.26 7.98
CA LEU A 6 -16.98 -3.63 7.55
C LEU A 6 -17.17 -3.85 6.06
N GLN A 7 -16.17 -3.61 5.22
CA GLN A 7 -16.17 -4.06 3.83
C GLN A 7 -14.72 -4.41 3.51
N GLN A 8 -14.46 -5.54 2.86
CA GLN A 8 -13.14 -5.76 2.26
C GLN A 8 -12.80 -4.47 1.50
N PRO A 9 -11.71 -3.74 1.84
CA PRO A 9 -11.37 -2.55 1.10
C PRO A 9 -11.16 -2.99 -0.34
N ASN A 10 -12.10 -2.64 -1.20
CA ASN A 10 -11.99 -2.82 -2.64
C ASN A 10 -11.05 -1.77 -3.24
N PHE A 11 -10.62 -0.80 -2.43
CA PHE A 11 -9.76 0.28 -2.81
C PHE A 11 -8.73 0.57 -1.70
N LEU A 12 -7.45 0.45 -2.02
CA LEU A 12 -6.32 0.79 -1.15
C LEU A 12 -5.67 2.06 -1.69
N VAL A 13 -5.49 3.07 -0.83
CA VAL A 13 -4.78 4.31 -1.18
C VAL A 13 -3.54 4.42 -0.33
N LEU A 14 -2.39 4.60 -0.98
CA LEU A 14 -1.09 4.73 -0.35
C LEU A 14 -0.43 6.02 -0.82
N ASP A 15 0.05 6.83 0.11
CA ASP A 15 0.84 8.02 -0.18
C ASP A 15 2.25 7.80 0.38
N GLU A 16 3.23 7.76 -0.51
CA GLU A 16 4.62 7.37 -0.26
C GLU A 16 4.82 6.06 0.53
N PRO A 17 4.28 4.92 0.06
CA PRO A 17 4.30 3.67 0.81
C PRO A 17 5.70 3.13 1.15
N THR A 18 6.71 3.49 0.37
CA THR A 18 8.09 3.03 0.55
C THR A 18 8.94 3.98 1.39
N ASN A 19 8.40 5.12 1.83
CA ASN A 19 9.16 6.08 2.61
C ASN A 19 9.52 5.49 3.99
N ASN A 20 10.75 5.75 4.45
CA ASN A 20 11.32 5.19 5.68
C ASN A 20 11.36 3.64 5.76
N LEU A 21 11.12 2.92 4.66
CA LEU A 21 11.34 1.48 4.60
C LEU A 21 12.78 1.18 4.16
N ASP A 22 13.37 0.17 4.80
CA ASP A 22 14.57 -0.48 4.28
C ASP A 22 14.21 -1.37 3.07
N ILE A 23 15.22 -1.70 2.25
CA ILE A 23 15.05 -2.45 1.00
C ILE A 23 14.21 -3.73 1.19
N PRO A 24 14.48 -4.58 2.20
CA PRO A 24 13.70 -5.80 2.41
C PRO A 24 12.23 -5.53 2.75
N SER A 25 11.95 -4.48 3.52
CA SER A 25 10.57 -4.12 3.88
C SER A 25 9.80 -3.56 2.68
N ALA A 26 10.49 -2.86 1.77
CA ALA A 26 9.90 -2.39 0.52
C ALA A 26 9.52 -3.56 -0.41
N GLU A 27 10.37 -4.59 -0.53
CA GLU A 27 10.08 -5.80 -1.31
C GLU A 27 8.87 -6.57 -0.75
N ILE A 28 8.79 -6.72 0.58
CA ILE A 28 7.62 -7.34 1.25
C ILE A 28 6.35 -6.54 0.97
N LEU A 29 6.44 -5.21 1.01
CA LEU A 29 5.30 -4.35 0.71
C LEU A 29 4.84 -4.55 -0.74
N GLU A 30 5.77 -4.63 -1.69
CA GLU A 30 5.46 -4.91 -3.09
C GLU A 30 4.72 -6.24 -3.26
N GLU A 31 5.18 -7.32 -2.63
CA GLU A 31 4.50 -8.63 -2.67
C GLU A 31 3.08 -8.57 -2.10
N VAL A 32 2.88 -7.85 -0.99
CA VAL A 32 1.56 -7.67 -0.37
C VAL A 32 0.62 -6.89 -1.29
N LEU A 33 1.13 -5.86 -1.97
CA LEU A 33 0.34 -5.07 -2.92
C LEU A 33 -0.01 -5.89 -4.17
N LEU A 34 0.89 -6.72 -4.68
CA LEU A 34 0.61 -7.64 -5.79
C LEU A 34 -0.48 -8.68 -5.45
N GLY A 35 -0.59 -9.06 -4.17
CA GLY A 35 -1.62 -9.97 -3.67
C GLY A 35 -2.98 -9.33 -3.35
N PHE A 36 -3.11 -8.00 -3.46
CA PHE A 36 -4.33 -7.31 -3.10
C PHE A 36 -5.41 -7.46 -4.17
N ALA A 37 -6.53 -8.11 -3.83
CA ALA A 37 -7.62 -8.40 -4.76
C ALA A 37 -8.52 -7.19 -5.11
N GLY A 38 -8.18 -5.99 -4.64
CA GLY A 38 -8.88 -4.73 -4.93
C GLY A 38 -8.09 -3.82 -5.86
N ALA A 39 -8.61 -2.63 -6.13
CA ALA A 39 -7.87 -1.60 -6.82
C ALA A 39 -6.93 -0.86 -5.86
N ILE A 40 -5.74 -0.52 -6.33
CA ILE A 40 -4.72 0.21 -5.55
C ILE A 40 -4.44 1.53 -6.24
N LEU A 41 -4.45 2.62 -5.48
CA LEU A 41 -3.95 3.92 -5.88
C LEU A 41 -2.69 4.21 -5.07
N VAL A 42 -1.54 4.17 -5.74
CA VAL A 42 -0.26 4.55 -5.14
C VAL A 42 0.11 5.94 -5.62
N VAL A 43 0.35 6.84 -4.67
CA VAL A 43 0.91 8.16 -4.89
C VAL A 43 2.35 8.11 -4.38
N SER A 44 3.30 8.44 -5.24
CA SER A 44 4.72 8.54 -4.89
C SER A 44 5.19 9.93 -5.30
N HIS A 45 5.92 10.66 -4.45
CA HIS A 45 6.47 11.96 -4.85
C HIS A 45 7.79 11.83 -5.64
N ASN A 46 8.13 10.64 -6.14
CA ASN A 46 9.35 10.43 -6.92
C ASN A 46 9.06 10.45 -8.42
N THR A 47 9.36 11.57 -9.06
CA THR A 47 9.30 11.77 -10.52
C THR A 47 10.63 11.46 -11.24
N SER A 48 11.45 10.52 -10.74
CA SER A 48 12.71 10.10 -11.39
C SER A 48 12.58 8.76 -12.10
#